data_AF-A0A431KNA2-F1
#
_entry.id   AF-A0A431KNA2-F1
#
_cell.length_a   1.000
_cell.length_b   1.000
_cell.length_c   1.000
_cell.angle_alpha   90.00
_cell.angle_beta   90.00
_cell.angle_gamma   90.00
#
_symmetry.space_group_name_H-M   'P 1'
#
loop_
_entity.id
_entity.type
_entity.pdbx_description
1 polymer ?
#
loop_
_entity_poly.entity_id
_entity_poly.type
_entity_poly.pdbx_seq_one_letter_code
_entity_poly.pdbx_strand_id
1 'polypeptide(L)'
;MTTQAAHSTNVHYLDHVMTVAEERQVEATEDIYSENGMKLVAKGYAINRSMRDRLIEHKLIKPLEDCMAVSDGVTGKRCAETAERMLDTYPVLRAMCTSERRASPVQLIADSTFAGRLQTLLTVYTEHQAGKLDHAVCVALVALSLTQRMMPGETDALSVMLVAALSHDVGELYIDPQYLQKGAELGPKEWRHIAAHPVIANNLLKDLTGLAKPAAALIMDHHERLDGFGYPQGLRSGEVSEHSQILAVAEMLGGMLDKGGGLLQQAEVAVKLIHGEFSRPVIDVVSRTFQEYREVDAATNNEALRDALTRSRELGERLDGILRVQDSYKPMFDRGSPPFKFLWRHAAERFESIRRAWSSTGLDVQPEGSWLTGEPTAMQREVAIIQKEINWRLKELDRELHARVIRLAAGDLPMLERYLKDVRALATDAESVTT
;
A
#
# COMPACT_ATOMS: atom_id res chain seq x y z
N MET A 1 -37.95 6.51 -18.62
CA MET A 1 -37.29 6.49 -17.31
C MET A 1 -36.30 5.35 -17.34
N THR A 2 -35.02 5.66 -17.48
CA THR A 2 -33.93 4.69 -17.37
C THR A 2 -33.90 4.20 -15.92
N THR A 3 -34.17 2.92 -15.69
CA THR A 3 -34.09 2.30 -14.37
C THR A 3 -32.65 2.42 -13.89
N GLN A 4 -32.36 3.35 -12.97
CA GLN A 4 -31.10 3.36 -12.24
C GLN A 4 -30.97 2.04 -11.48
N ALA A 5 -29.82 1.38 -11.58
CA ALA A 5 -29.57 0.14 -10.86
C ALA A 5 -29.62 0.43 -9.35
N ALA A 6 -30.39 -0.36 -8.59
CA ALA A 6 -30.43 -0.22 -7.14
C ALA A 6 -29.11 -0.66 -6.50
N HIS A 7 -28.66 0.06 -5.48
CA HIS A 7 -27.36 -0.12 -4.84
C HIS A 7 -27.49 -0.67 -3.42
N SER A 8 -26.86 -1.80 -3.12
CA SER A 8 -26.70 -2.25 -1.74
C SER A 8 -25.61 -1.43 -1.05
N THR A 9 -25.92 -0.87 0.12
CA THR A 9 -24.92 -0.22 0.96
C THR A 9 -23.92 -1.24 1.48
N ASN A 10 -22.62 -1.00 1.30
CA ASN A 10 -21.57 -1.84 1.90
C ASN A 10 -21.59 -1.66 3.42
N VAL A 11 -21.62 -2.77 4.16
CA VAL A 11 -21.73 -2.78 5.63
C VAL A 11 -20.53 -2.12 6.31
N HIS A 12 -19.32 -2.37 5.82
CA HIS A 12 -18.09 -1.83 6.40
C HIS A 12 -18.01 -0.32 6.17
N TYR A 13 -18.32 0.14 4.96
CA TYR A 13 -18.40 1.57 4.66
C TYR A 13 -19.40 2.26 5.58
N LEU A 14 -20.61 1.69 5.71
CA LEU A 14 -21.64 2.24 6.60
C LEU A 14 -21.16 2.27 8.06
N ASP A 15 -20.48 1.24 8.54
CA ASP A 15 -19.92 1.20 9.89
C ASP A 15 -18.91 2.32 10.13
N HIS A 16 -18.01 2.57 9.16
CA HIS A 16 -17.09 3.70 9.24
C HIS A 16 -17.83 5.05 9.25
N VAL A 17 -18.89 5.19 8.44
CA VAL A 17 -19.74 6.39 8.48
C VAL A 17 -20.40 6.55 9.85
N MET A 18 -20.88 5.47 10.48
CA MET A 18 -21.47 5.52 11.81
C MET A 18 -20.42 5.94 12.86
N THR A 19 -19.19 5.41 12.79
CA THR A 19 -18.08 5.81 13.66
C THR A 19 -17.79 7.30 13.53
N VAL A 20 -17.66 7.81 12.30
CA VAL A 20 -17.40 9.24 12.09
C VAL A 20 -18.57 10.11 12.55
N ALA A 21 -19.81 9.64 12.41
CA ALA A 21 -21.01 10.34 12.87
C ALA A 21 -21.13 10.44 14.41
N GLU A 22 -20.29 9.74 15.19
CA GLU A 22 -20.24 9.90 16.65
C GLU A 22 -19.53 11.20 17.06
N GLU A 23 -18.60 11.69 16.24
CA GLU A 23 -17.78 12.86 16.54
C GLU A 23 -18.01 14.05 15.58
N ARG A 24 -18.50 13.77 14.36
CA ARG A 24 -18.67 14.76 13.29
C ARG A 24 -20.09 14.80 12.75
N GLN A 25 -20.45 15.93 12.15
CA GLN A 25 -21.76 16.09 11.53
C GLN A 25 -21.76 15.49 10.12
N VAL A 26 -22.29 14.27 10.02
CA VAL A 26 -22.60 13.61 8.75
C VAL A 26 -24.06 13.89 8.39
N GLU A 27 -24.31 14.53 7.26
CA GLU A 27 -25.65 14.97 6.85
C GLU A 27 -26.01 14.46 5.46
N ALA A 28 -27.30 14.17 5.26
CA ALA A 28 -27.83 13.85 3.95
C ALA A 28 -27.90 15.10 3.05
N THR A 29 -27.21 15.10 1.92
CA THR A 29 -27.19 16.23 0.96
C THR A 29 -28.45 16.28 0.09
N GLU A 30 -29.15 15.16 0.00
CA GLU A 30 -30.43 14.98 -0.67
C GLU A 30 -31.31 13.98 0.11
N ASP A 31 -32.57 13.82 -0.30
CA ASP A 31 -33.42 12.77 0.25
C ASP A 31 -32.87 11.39 -0.17
N ILE A 32 -32.63 10.51 0.80
CA ILE A 32 -32.17 9.15 0.56
C ILE A 32 -33.38 8.24 0.44
N TYR A 33 -33.55 7.60 -0.71
CA TYR A 33 -34.66 6.69 -1.00
C TYR A 33 -34.18 5.26 -1.21
N SER A 34 -35.00 4.32 -0.76
CA SER A 34 -34.90 2.91 -1.18
C SER A 34 -35.34 2.72 -2.64
N GLU A 35 -34.96 1.59 -3.24
CA GLU A 35 -35.39 1.18 -4.59
C GLU A 35 -36.92 1.11 -4.75
N ASN A 36 -37.64 0.86 -3.65
CA ASN A 36 -39.10 0.80 -3.61
C ASN A 36 -39.77 2.17 -3.39
N GLY A 37 -39.00 3.26 -3.41
CA GLY A 37 -39.50 4.63 -3.26
C GLY A 37 -39.78 5.08 -1.82
N MET A 38 -39.49 4.24 -0.82
CA MET A 38 -39.56 4.65 0.59
C MET A 38 -38.41 5.59 0.92
N LYS A 39 -38.72 6.78 1.45
CA LYS A 39 -37.75 7.73 1.98
C LYS A 39 -37.15 7.19 3.28
N LEU A 40 -35.84 7.00 3.30
CA LEU A 40 -35.10 6.49 4.46
C LEU A 40 -34.57 7.63 5.32
N VAL A 41 -34.00 8.66 4.68
CA VAL A 41 -33.42 9.84 5.35
C VAL A 41 -33.83 11.09 4.56
N ALA A 42 -34.27 12.13 5.25
CA ALA A 42 -34.63 13.40 4.62
C ALA A 42 -33.38 14.27 4.40
N LYS A 43 -33.37 15.07 3.34
CA LYS A 43 -32.32 16.06 3.09
C LYS A 43 -32.08 16.95 4.32
N GLY A 44 -30.81 17.16 4.67
CA GLY A 44 -30.38 18.00 5.80
C GLY A 44 -30.49 17.32 7.17
N TYR A 45 -30.95 16.06 7.23
CA TYR A 45 -30.93 15.32 8.49
C TYR A 45 -29.57 14.67 8.72
N ALA A 46 -29.14 14.68 9.97
CA ALA A 46 -27.93 13.99 10.41
C ALA A 46 -28.10 12.47 10.28
N ILE A 47 -27.16 11.84 9.58
CA ILE A 47 -27.01 10.39 9.52
C ILE A 47 -26.33 9.96 10.82
N ASN A 48 -26.92 9.01 11.53
CA ASN A 48 -26.42 8.55 12.83
C ASN A 48 -26.66 7.05 13.04
N ARG A 49 -26.10 6.50 14.11
CA ARG A 49 -26.09 5.07 14.41
C ARG A 49 -27.47 4.39 14.46
N SER A 50 -28.52 5.13 14.83
CA SER A 50 -29.90 4.59 14.83
C SER A 50 -30.45 4.34 13.42
N MET A 51 -29.84 4.92 12.38
CA MET A 51 -30.26 4.76 10.99
C MET A 51 -29.57 3.59 10.29
N ARG A 52 -28.55 2.98 10.92
CA ARG A 52 -27.71 1.93 10.35
C ARG A 52 -28.53 0.77 9.77
N ASP A 53 -29.37 0.14 10.58
CA ASP A 53 -30.12 -1.06 10.19
C ASP A 53 -31.07 -0.76 9.02
N ARG A 54 -31.72 0.40 9.05
CA ARG A 54 -32.55 0.88 7.93
C ARG A 54 -31.74 1.14 6.65
N LEU A 55 -30.52 1.67 6.74
CA LEU A 55 -29.69 1.97 5.56
C LEU A 55 -29.03 0.71 4.94
N ILE A 56 -28.90 -0.36 5.71
CA ILE A 56 -28.35 -1.64 5.24
C ILE A 56 -29.42 -2.61 4.74
N GLU A 57 -30.61 -2.61 5.34
CA GLU A 57 -31.72 -3.50 4.97
C GLU A 57 -32.36 -3.13 3.62
N HIS A 58 -32.15 -1.90 3.14
CA HIS A 58 -32.73 -1.39 1.91
C HIS A 58 -31.67 -1.10 0.85
N LYS A 59 -31.90 -1.55 -0.38
CA LYS A 59 -31.14 -1.06 -1.53
C LYS A 59 -31.53 0.38 -1.81
N LEU A 60 -30.56 1.24 -2.05
CA LEU A 60 -30.71 2.67 -2.30
C LEU A 60 -30.82 2.97 -3.79
N ILE A 61 -31.52 4.04 -4.16
CA ILE A 61 -31.58 4.53 -5.55
C ILE A 61 -30.21 5.03 -6.02
N LYS A 62 -29.45 5.65 -5.12
CA LYS A 62 -28.07 6.12 -5.34
C LYS A 62 -27.15 5.53 -4.28
N PRO A 63 -25.85 5.35 -4.57
CA PRO A 63 -24.86 4.98 -3.56
C PRO A 63 -24.90 5.94 -2.36
N LEU A 64 -24.69 5.44 -1.14
CA LEU A 64 -24.81 6.23 0.07
C LEU A 64 -23.84 7.43 0.05
N GLU A 65 -22.61 7.18 -0.40
CA GLU A 65 -21.53 8.17 -0.48
C GLU A 65 -21.82 9.34 -1.45
N ASP A 66 -22.77 9.18 -2.36
CA ASP A 66 -23.24 10.27 -3.24
C ASP A 66 -24.29 11.16 -2.56
N CYS A 67 -24.92 10.67 -1.49
CA CYS A 67 -26.07 11.31 -0.84
C CYS A 67 -25.73 11.93 0.52
N MET A 68 -24.46 11.98 0.90
CA MET A 68 -24.02 12.49 2.20
C MET A 68 -22.81 13.41 2.10
N ALA A 69 -22.64 14.25 3.12
CA ALA A 69 -21.46 15.07 3.31
C ALA A 69 -21.08 15.12 4.79
N VAL A 70 -19.80 15.38 5.07
CA VAL A 70 -19.33 15.73 6.42
C VAL A 70 -19.12 17.25 6.49
N SER A 71 -19.93 17.94 7.28
CA SER A 71 -20.02 19.42 7.32
C SER A 71 -18.70 20.09 7.75
N ASP A 72 -17.92 19.42 8.60
CA ASP A 72 -16.62 19.86 9.13
C ASP A 72 -15.48 18.92 8.68
N GLY A 73 -15.55 18.44 7.44
CA GLY A 73 -14.62 17.44 6.91
C GLY A 73 -13.16 17.88 6.85
N VAL A 74 -12.29 16.95 6.45
CA VAL A 74 -10.85 17.19 6.29
C VAL A 74 -10.59 18.33 5.28
N THR A 75 -9.58 19.14 5.56
CA THR A 75 -9.21 20.32 4.75
C THR A 75 -7.71 20.31 4.46
N GLY A 76 -7.30 21.02 3.40
CA GLY A 76 -5.88 21.22 3.09
C GLY A 76 -5.10 21.78 4.27
N LYS A 77 -5.68 22.74 5.01
CA LYS A 77 -5.10 23.28 6.25
C LYS A 77 -4.81 22.20 7.30
N ARG A 78 -5.78 21.33 7.59
CA ARG A 78 -5.62 20.25 8.58
C ARG A 78 -4.58 19.21 8.12
N CYS A 79 -4.55 18.90 6.83
CA CYS A 79 -3.51 18.05 6.26
C CYS A 79 -2.13 18.72 6.38
N ALA A 80 -2.02 20.03 6.18
CA ALA A 80 -0.76 20.78 6.32
C ALA A 80 -0.28 20.84 7.78
N GLU A 81 -1.18 21.02 8.75
CA GLU A 81 -0.84 20.94 10.18
C GLU A 81 -0.27 19.57 10.56
N THR A 82 -0.85 18.49 9.99
CA THR A 82 -0.29 17.14 10.14
C THR A 82 1.06 17.01 9.44
N ALA A 83 1.20 17.58 8.26
CA ALA A 83 2.45 17.56 7.51
C ALA A 83 3.58 18.22 8.29
N GLU A 84 3.37 19.42 8.85
CA GLU A 84 4.37 20.12 9.68
C GLU A 84 4.78 19.28 10.89
N ARG A 85 3.82 18.69 11.62
CA ARG A 85 4.10 17.76 12.73
C ARG A 85 4.98 16.59 12.28
N MET A 86 4.73 16.02 11.10
CA MET A 86 5.55 14.93 10.55
C MET A 86 6.94 15.41 10.17
N LEU A 87 7.09 16.60 9.58
CA LEU A 87 8.42 17.16 9.28
C LEU A 87 9.23 17.49 10.54
N ASP A 88 8.57 17.87 11.64
CA ASP A 88 9.19 18.06 12.96
C ASP A 88 9.65 16.73 13.57
N THR A 89 8.85 15.67 13.38
CA THR A 89 9.10 14.34 13.96
C THR A 89 10.14 13.54 13.17
N TYR A 90 10.13 13.66 11.84
CA TYR A 90 10.93 12.83 10.93
C TYR A 90 11.85 13.71 10.08
N PRO A 91 13.11 13.90 10.48
CA PRO A 91 14.00 14.82 9.78
C PRO A 91 14.31 14.38 8.34
N VAL A 92 14.23 13.08 8.06
CA VAL A 92 14.26 12.54 6.68
C VAL A 92 13.15 13.12 5.80
N LEU A 93 11.90 13.16 6.27
CA LEU A 93 10.79 13.74 5.50
C LEU A 93 11.01 15.23 5.28
N ARG A 94 11.54 15.95 6.28
CA ARG A 94 11.93 17.36 6.14
C ARG A 94 12.97 17.56 5.05
N ALA A 95 14.03 16.75 5.04
CA ALA A 95 15.06 16.83 4.01
C ALA A 95 14.49 16.54 2.62
N MET A 96 13.61 15.54 2.50
CA MET A 96 12.89 15.28 1.26
C MET A 96 12.04 16.48 0.81
N CYS A 97 11.38 17.17 1.73
CA CYS A 97 10.46 18.25 1.37
C CYS A 97 11.12 19.64 1.23
N THR A 98 12.36 19.80 1.69
CA THR A 98 13.09 21.07 1.62
C THR A 98 13.63 21.31 0.21
N SER A 99 13.27 22.43 -0.41
CA SER A 99 13.86 22.88 -1.68
C SER A 99 13.72 24.39 -1.83
N GLU A 100 14.83 25.11 -2.06
CA GLU A 100 14.81 26.58 -2.27
C GLU A 100 14.16 27.00 -3.60
N ARG A 101 14.06 26.08 -4.57
CA ARG A 101 13.67 26.39 -5.95
C ARG A 101 12.23 25.97 -6.29
N ARG A 102 11.50 25.38 -5.34
CA ARG A 102 10.19 24.77 -5.58
C ARG A 102 9.22 25.13 -4.47
N ALA A 103 7.92 25.09 -4.77
CA ALA A 103 6.88 25.29 -3.76
C ALA A 103 7.01 24.22 -2.66
N SER A 104 6.85 24.60 -1.39
CA SER A 104 6.85 23.62 -0.31
C SER A 104 5.69 22.62 -0.50
N PRO A 105 5.92 21.29 -0.40
CA PRO A 105 4.85 20.31 -0.36
C PRO A 105 3.78 20.63 0.70
N VAL A 106 4.18 21.16 1.86
CA VAL A 106 3.25 21.61 2.91
C VAL A 106 2.35 22.75 2.41
N GLN A 107 2.92 23.71 1.68
CA GLN A 107 2.14 24.83 1.12
C GLN A 107 1.16 24.33 0.05
N LEU A 108 1.58 23.41 -0.81
CA LEU A 108 0.70 22.79 -1.81
C LEU A 108 -0.47 22.06 -1.14
N ILE A 109 -0.21 21.37 -0.03
CA ILE A 109 -1.25 20.74 0.79
C ILE A 109 -2.17 21.81 1.41
N ALA A 110 -1.61 22.87 1.99
CA ALA A 110 -2.38 23.93 2.64
C ALA A 110 -3.34 24.65 1.67
N ASP A 111 -2.87 24.90 0.45
CA ASP A 111 -3.64 25.59 -0.60
C ASP A 111 -4.69 24.70 -1.28
N SER A 112 -4.69 23.39 -0.99
CA SER A 112 -5.64 22.46 -1.57
C SER A 112 -7.04 22.61 -0.96
N THR A 113 -8.05 22.47 -1.82
CA THR A 113 -9.46 22.49 -1.43
C THR A 113 -10.11 21.18 -1.82
N PHE A 114 -10.71 20.50 -0.83
CA PHE A 114 -11.53 19.31 -1.04
C PHE A 114 -12.99 19.70 -0.87
N ALA A 115 -13.88 19.14 -1.69
CA ALA A 115 -15.31 19.38 -1.59
C ALA A 115 -16.11 18.14 -1.98
N GLY A 116 -17.39 18.14 -1.60
CA GLY A 116 -18.37 17.13 -2.00
C GLY A 116 -17.96 15.70 -1.62
N ARG A 117 -18.17 14.75 -2.54
CA ARG A 117 -17.88 13.32 -2.32
C ARG A 117 -16.42 13.07 -1.97
N LEU A 118 -15.47 13.77 -2.61
CA LEU A 118 -14.04 13.59 -2.32
C LEU A 118 -13.71 13.95 -0.87
N GLN A 119 -14.15 15.12 -0.41
CA GLN A 119 -13.93 15.52 0.98
C GLN A 119 -14.58 14.56 1.97
N THR A 120 -15.78 14.08 1.64
CA THR A 120 -16.54 13.12 2.45
C THR A 120 -15.79 11.80 2.58
N LEU A 121 -15.36 11.21 1.46
CA LEU A 121 -14.59 9.96 1.46
C LEU A 121 -13.26 10.11 2.20
N LEU A 122 -12.53 11.19 1.94
CA LEU A 122 -11.27 11.48 2.66
C LEU A 122 -11.52 11.59 4.16
N THR A 123 -12.56 12.30 4.57
CA THR A 123 -12.90 12.45 6.00
C THR A 123 -13.26 11.10 6.61
N VAL A 124 -14.10 10.29 5.95
CA VAL A 124 -14.45 8.96 6.48
C VAL A 124 -13.20 8.09 6.59
N TYR A 125 -12.32 8.11 5.58
CA TYR A 125 -11.05 7.38 5.61
C TYR A 125 -10.10 7.86 6.72
N THR A 126 -9.94 9.15 6.92
CA THR A 126 -8.96 9.66 7.89
C THR A 126 -9.45 9.63 9.33
N GLU A 127 -10.76 9.67 9.56
CA GLU A 127 -11.35 9.77 10.89
C GLU A 127 -11.83 8.43 11.47
N HIS A 128 -12.12 7.42 10.64
CA HIS A 128 -12.61 6.14 11.18
C HIS A 128 -11.57 5.37 11.98
N GLN A 129 -10.27 5.69 11.80
CA GLN A 129 -9.18 5.03 12.49
C GLN A 129 -7.99 5.99 12.69
N ALA A 130 -7.42 5.99 13.89
CA ALA A 130 -6.23 6.76 14.20
C ALA A 130 -5.04 6.39 13.31
N GLY A 131 -4.25 7.38 12.91
CA GLY A 131 -3.07 7.21 12.06
C GLY A 131 -3.32 7.26 10.55
N LYS A 132 -4.57 7.08 10.08
CA LYS A 132 -4.88 7.13 8.64
C LYS A 132 -4.61 8.50 8.00
N LEU A 133 -4.87 9.59 8.74
CA LEU A 133 -4.47 10.93 8.28
C LEU A 133 -2.96 11.08 8.17
N ASP A 134 -2.21 10.56 9.15
CA ASP A 134 -0.75 10.64 9.18
C ASP A 134 -0.17 9.88 7.97
N HIS A 135 -0.64 8.65 7.71
CA HIS A 135 -0.24 7.86 6.54
C HIS A 135 -0.50 8.60 5.22
N ALA A 136 -1.75 9.03 4.99
CA ALA A 136 -2.13 9.73 3.76
C ALA A 136 -1.29 11.00 3.53
N VAL A 137 -1.02 11.78 4.59
CA VAL A 137 -0.19 12.99 4.52
C VAL A 137 1.28 12.65 4.28
N CYS A 138 1.81 11.58 4.90
CA CYS A 138 3.17 11.11 4.62
C CYS A 138 3.34 10.73 3.15
N VAL A 139 2.42 9.92 2.62
CA VAL A 139 2.43 9.53 1.19
C VAL A 139 2.35 10.78 0.31
N ALA A 140 1.50 11.76 0.65
CA ALA A 140 1.40 13.02 -0.10
C ALA A 140 2.71 13.84 -0.07
N LEU A 141 3.36 13.97 1.08
CA LEU A 141 4.64 14.67 1.21
C LEU A 141 5.72 14.04 0.32
N VAL A 142 5.84 12.71 0.38
CA VAL A 142 6.81 11.95 -0.41
C VAL A 142 6.49 12.04 -1.91
N ALA A 143 5.24 11.78 -2.29
CA ALA A 143 4.82 11.79 -3.70
C ALA A 143 5.01 13.17 -4.35
N LEU A 144 4.65 14.26 -3.66
CA LEU A 144 4.87 15.62 -4.14
C LEU A 144 6.36 15.93 -4.28
N SER A 145 7.15 15.58 -3.27
CA SER A 145 8.60 15.78 -3.25
C SER A 145 9.30 15.07 -4.42
N LEU A 146 8.90 13.83 -4.73
CA LEU A 146 9.41 13.05 -5.85
C LEU A 146 8.94 13.62 -7.20
N THR A 147 7.64 13.94 -7.33
CA THR A 147 7.07 14.55 -8.54
C THR A 147 7.78 15.85 -8.89
N GLN A 148 7.99 16.73 -7.91
CA GLN A 148 8.73 17.98 -8.08
C GLN A 148 10.16 17.80 -8.59
N ARG A 149 10.83 16.71 -8.16
CA ARG A 149 12.21 16.39 -8.56
C ARG A 149 12.28 15.78 -9.95
N MET A 150 11.30 14.95 -10.30
CA MET A 150 11.26 14.20 -11.56
C MET A 150 10.64 15.00 -12.71
N MET A 151 9.63 15.80 -12.40
CA MET A 151 8.78 16.49 -13.38
C MET A 151 8.73 18.00 -13.07
N PRO A 152 9.88 18.70 -13.11
CA PRO A 152 9.94 20.11 -12.76
C PRO A 152 9.11 20.94 -13.74
N GLY A 153 8.15 21.72 -13.22
CA GLY A 153 7.29 22.61 -14.01
C GLY A 153 5.92 22.04 -14.34
N GLU A 154 5.64 20.77 -14.04
CA GLU A 154 4.32 20.16 -14.24
C GLU A 154 3.40 20.44 -13.02
N THR A 155 2.88 21.66 -12.93
CA THR A 155 1.99 22.06 -11.82
C THR A 155 0.71 21.23 -11.75
N ASP A 156 0.12 20.89 -12.90
CA ASP A 156 -1.10 20.06 -12.94
C ASP A 156 -0.83 18.66 -12.40
N ALA A 157 0.35 18.08 -12.69
CA ALA A 157 0.77 16.79 -12.16
C ALA A 157 0.87 16.81 -10.63
N LEU A 158 1.35 17.91 -10.03
CA LEU A 158 1.40 18.05 -8.57
C LEU A 158 0.00 18.07 -7.94
N SER A 159 -0.95 18.79 -8.55
CA SER A 159 -2.32 18.85 -8.04
C SER A 159 -3.02 17.49 -8.17
N VAL A 160 -2.82 16.78 -9.28
CA VAL A 160 -3.33 15.41 -9.46
C VAL A 160 -2.68 14.45 -8.46
N MET A 161 -1.36 14.52 -8.29
CA MET A 161 -0.61 13.67 -7.36
C MET A 161 -1.03 13.89 -5.91
N LEU A 162 -1.29 15.14 -5.51
CA LEU A 162 -1.78 15.44 -4.16
C LEU A 162 -3.12 14.74 -3.89
N VAL A 163 -4.07 14.85 -4.82
CA VAL A 163 -5.37 14.18 -4.67
C VAL A 163 -5.18 12.67 -4.67
N ALA A 164 -4.35 12.13 -5.57
CA ALA A 164 -4.08 10.69 -5.64
C ALA A 164 -3.47 10.17 -4.33
N ALA A 165 -2.45 10.83 -3.81
CA ALA A 165 -1.75 10.44 -2.59
C ALA A 165 -2.63 10.52 -1.35
N LEU A 166 -3.46 11.56 -1.20
CA LEU A 166 -4.35 11.64 -0.04
C LEU A 166 -5.50 10.63 -0.07
N SER A 167 -5.89 10.16 -1.26
CA SER A 167 -7.06 9.31 -1.45
C SER A 167 -6.77 7.88 -1.92
N HIS A 168 -5.50 7.47 -2.02
CA HIS A 168 -5.13 6.18 -2.60
C HIS A 168 -5.81 4.97 -1.93
N ASP A 169 -5.98 5.05 -0.61
CA ASP A 169 -6.57 3.97 0.20
C ASP A 169 -8.06 4.15 0.53
N VAL A 170 -8.78 5.13 -0.02
CA VAL A 170 -10.22 5.31 0.34
C VAL A 170 -11.08 4.08 -0.01
N GLY A 171 -10.58 3.20 -0.87
CA GLY A 171 -11.19 1.91 -1.18
C GLY A 171 -11.16 0.92 0.00
N GLU A 172 -10.25 1.10 0.97
CA GLU A 172 -10.18 0.27 2.18
C GLU A 172 -11.43 0.39 3.04
N LEU A 173 -12.17 1.50 2.94
CA LEU A 173 -13.45 1.69 3.62
C LEU A 173 -14.51 0.63 3.28
N TYR A 174 -14.31 -0.13 2.21
CA TYR A 174 -15.23 -1.18 1.75
C TYR A 174 -14.73 -2.58 2.09
N ILE A 175 -13.54 -2.68 2.66
CA ILE A 175 -12.87 -3.93 3.04
C ILE A 175 -13.26 -4.27 4.47
N ASP A 176 -13.36 -5.58 4.75
CA ASP A 176 -13.60 -6.03 6.11
C ASP A 176 -12.44 -5.58 7.04
N PRO A 177 -12.72 -4.78 8.08
CA PRO A 177 -11.67 -4.29 8.97
C PRO A 177 -10.84 -5.40 9.63
N GLN A 178 -11.39 -6.62 9.78
CA GLN A 178 -10.65 -7.74 10.35
C GLN A 178 -9.43 -8.13 9.49
N TYR A 179 -9.47 -7.87 8.18
CA TYR A 179 -8.36 -8.18 7.26
C TYR A 179 -7.28 -7.09 7.25
N LEU A 180 -7.62 -5.86 7.64
CA LEU A 180 -6.70 -4.74 7.71
C LEU A 180 -5.97 -4.64 9.06
N GLN A 181 -6.31 -5.50 10.03
CA GLN A 181 -5.64 -5.54 11.31
C GLN A 181 -4.17 -5.94 11.16
N LYS A 182 -3.31 -5.25 11.92
CA LYS A 182 -1.89 -5.59 11.99
C LYS A 182 -1.74 -7.03 12.52
N GLY A 183 -1.00 -7.85 11.79
CA GLY A 183 -0.79 -9.26 12.11
C GLY A 183 -1.94 -10.21 11.74
N ALA A 184 -2.95 -9.74 11.01
CA ALA A 184 -3.95 -10.64 10.44
C ALA A 184 -3.29 -11.70 9.54
N GLU A 185 -3.55 -12.98 9.83
CA GLU A 185 -3.20 -14.08 8.95
C GLU A 185 -4.20 -14.13 7.79
N LEU A 186 -3.75 -13.66 6.63
CA LEU A 186 -4.60 -13.56 5.46
C LEU A 186 -4.48 -14.82 4.62
N GLY A 187 -5.61 -15.52 4.48
CA GLY A 187 -5.76 -16.47 3.41
C GLY A 187 -5.92 -15.77 2.05
N PRO A 188 -6.03 -16.56 0.97
CA PRO A 188 -6.08 -16.04 -0.40
C PRO A 188 -7.37 -15.30 -0.73
N LYS A 189 -8.46 -15.61 -0.02
CA LYS A 189 -9.75 -14.93 -0.22
C LYS A 189 -9.71 -13.57 0.46
N GLU A 190 -9.18 -13.53 1.68
CA GLU A 190 -8.98 -12.33 2.48
C GLU A 190 -8.02 -11.36 1.79
N TRP A 191 -6.88 -11.87 1.28
CA TRP A 191 -5.93 -11.04 0.51
C TRP A 191 -6.56 -10.46 -0.75
N ARG A 192 -7.34 -11.23 -1.52
CA ARG A 192 -8.04 -10.72 -2.70
C ARG A 192 -9.04 -9.62 -2.36
N HIS A 193 -9.62 -9.65 -1.15
CA HIS A 193 -10.50 -8.58 -0.70
C HIS A 193 -9.68 -7.30 -0.52
N ILE A 194 -8.56 -7.35 0.21
CA ILE A 194 -7.66 -6.20 0.40
C ILE A 194 -7.13 -5.68 -0.95
N ALA A 195 -6.67 -6.56 -1.84
CA ALA A 195 -6.14 -6.20 -3.14
C ALA A 195 -7.17 -5.56 -4.09
N ALA A 196 -8.46 -5.54 -3.72
CA ALA A 196 -9.50 -4.85 -4.46
C ALA A 196 -9.57 -3.34 -4.13
N HIS A 197 -8.97 -2.86 -3.04
CA HIS A 197 -9.09 -1.46 -2.63
C HIS A 197 -8.64 -0.44 -3.72
N PRO A 198 -7.63 -0.68 -4.57
CA PRO A 198 -7.28 0.27 -5.64
C PRO A 198 -8.41 0.38 -6.68
N VAL A 199 -9.06 -0.76 -6.98
CA VAL A 199 -10.21 -0.82 -7.90
C VAL A 199 -11.40 -0.06 -7.33
N ILE A 200 -11.67 -0.26 -6.03
CA ILE A 200 -12.76 0.42 -5.34
C ILE A 200 -12.51 1.93 -5.31
N ALA A 201 -11.32 2.37 -4.89
CA ALA A 201 -10.94 3.77 -4.86
C ALA A 201 -11.05 4.42 -6.25
N ASN A 202 -10.54 3.77 -7.30
CA ASN A 202 -10.71 4.24 -8.67
C ASN A 202 -12.19 4.38 -9.06
N ASN A 203 -13.04 3.42 -8.72
CA ASN A 203 -14.48 3.49 -9.02
C ASN A 203 -15.20 4.61 -8.24
N LEU A 204 -14.76 4.93 -7.03
CA LEU A 204 -15.32 6.02 -6.24
C LEU A 204 -14.96 7.41 -6.80
N LEU A 205 -13.82 7.53 -7.49
CA LEU A 205 -13.25 8.82 -7.90
C LEU A 205 -13.32 9.10 -9.40
N LYS A 206 -13.32 8.09 -10.28
CA LYS A 206 -13.18 8.26 -11.75
C LYS A 206 -14.29 9.08 -12.41
N ASP A 207 -15.48 9.08 -11.80
CA ASP A 207 -16.67 9.79 -12.31
C ASP A 207 -16.83 11.19 -11.68
N LEU A 208 -15.94 11.56 -10.74
CA LEU A 208 -15.89 12.90 -10.18
C LEU A 208 -15.20 13.88 -11.14
N THR A 209 -15.62 15.15 -11.09
CA THR A 209 -15.04 16.22 -11.91
C THR A 209 -13.70 16.72 -11.39
N GLY A 210 -12.93 17.41 -12.23
CA GLY A 210 -11.67 18.05 -11.82
C GLY A 210 -10.53 17.03 -11.64
N LEU A 211 -9.74 17.22 -10.58
CA LEU A 211 -8.50 16.45 -10.33
C LEU A 211 -8.75 15.00 -9.89
N ALA A 212 -9.93 14.68 -9.38
CA ALA A 212 -10.26 13.33 -8.90
C ALA A 212 -10.22 12.28 -10.02
N LYS A 213 -10.68 12.63 -11.23
CA LYS A 213 -10.68 11.73 -12.39
C LYS A 213 -9.28 11.29 -12.83
N PRO A 214 -8.31 12.19 -13.11
CA PRO A 214 -6.95 11.78 -13.42
C PRO A 214 -6.27 11.12 -12.20
N ALA A 215 -6.55 11.55 -10.97
CA ALA A 215 -6.02 10.90 -9.76
C ALA A 215 -6.47 9.44 -9.64
N ALA A 216 -7.72 9.12 -9.99
CA ALA A 216 -8.24 7.76 -9.95
C ALA A 216 -7.40 6.75 -10.76
N ALA A 217 -6.82 7.17 -11.90
CA ALA A 217 -5.95 6.32 -12.70
C ALA A 217 -4.62 6.01 -11.99
N LEU A 218 -4.03 6.98 -11.28
CA LEU A 218 -2.82 6.78 -10.48
C LEU A 218 -3.12 5.83 -9.31
N ILE A 219 -4.27 6.03 -8.65
CA ILE A 219 -4.73 5.20 -7.55
C ILE A 219 -5.01 3.77 -8.00
N MET A 220 -5.53 3.54 -9.21
CA MET A 220 -5.73 2.17 -9.71
C MET A 220 -4.42 1.35 -9.71
N ASP A 221 -3.29 2.02 -9.96
CA ASP A 221 -2.00 1.39 -10.24
C ASP A 221 -0.97 1.57 -9.10
N HIS A 222 -1.33 2.13 -7.95
CA HIS A 222 -0.34 2.47 -6.91
C HIS A 222 0.32 1.24 -6.25
N HIS A 223 -0.29 0.06 -6.35
CA HIS A 223 0.32 -1.21 -5.97
C HIS A 223 0.91 -1.99 -7.15
N GLU A 224 0.91 -1.43 -8.37
CA GLU A 224 1.55 -2.05 -9.52
C GLU A 224 3.09 -1.97 -9.43
N ARG A 225 3.75 -2.96 -10.01
CA ARG A 225 5.21 -3.12 -10.00
C ARG A 225 5.66 -3.46 -11.42
N LEU A 226 6.76 -2.87 -11.88
CA LEU A 226 7.17 -2.96 -13.29
C LEU A 226 7.57 -4.37 -13.75
N ASP A 227 7.86 -5.26 -12.80
CA ASP A 227 8.14 -6.68 -13.07
C ASP A 227 6.86 -7.52 -13.23
N GLY A 228 5.68 -6.92 -13.06
CA GLY A 228 4.38 -7.56 -13.25
C GLY A 228 3.84 -8.23 -12.00
N PHE A 229 4.43 -8.06 -10.83
CA PHE A 229 4.01 -8.70 -9.57
C PHE A 229 3.20 -7.81 -8.63
N GLY A 230 2.89 -6.58 -9.04
CA GLY A 230 1.94 -5.74 -8.33
C GLY A 230 0.49 -6.13 -8.58
N TYR A 231 -0.45 -5.39 -7.99
CA TYR A 231 -1.88 -5.63 -8.11
C TYR A 231 -2.62 -4.30 -8.32
N PRO A 232 -3.87 -4.29 -8.82
CA PRO A 232 -4.78 -5.43 -9.07
C PRO A 232 -4.68 -6.09 -10.46
N GLN A 233 -4.02 -5.45 -11.42
CA GLN A 233 -3.99 -5.86 -12.82
C GLN A 233 -2.78 -6.76 -13.11
N GLY A 234 -1.64 -6.48 -12.49
CA GLY A 234 -0.36 -7.16 -12.75
C GLY A 234 0.35 -6.59 -13.97
N LEU A 235 0.33 -5.26 -14.08
CA LEU A 235 0.92 -4.48 -15.18
C LEU A 235 2.44 -4.58 -15.15
N ARG A 236 3.07 -4.54 -16.33
CA ARG A 236 4.53 -4.57 -16.48
C ARG A 236 5.08 -3.21 -16.92
N SER A 237 6.40 -3.14 -17.00
CA SER A 237 7.11 -2.00 -17.59
C SER A 237 6.55 -1.62 -18.96
N GLY A 238 6.25 -0.33 -19.14
CA GLY A 238 5.58 0.22 -20.32
C GLY A 238 4.06 0.31 -20.20
N GLU A 239 3.44 -0.39 -19.24
CA GLU A 239 2.01 -0.32 -18.94
C GLU A 239 1.71 0.57 -17.72
N VAL A 240 2.66 0.65 -16.78
CA VAL A 240 2.55 1.52 -15.60
C VAL A 240 3.15 2.89 -15.87
N SER A 241 2.39 3.96 -15.60
CA SER A 241 2.87 5.33 -15.78
C SER A 241 3.95 5.70 -14.77
N GLU A 242 4.80 6.68 -15.11
CA GLU A 242 5.82 7.17 -14.18
C GLU A 242 5.21 7.86 -12.95
N HIS A 243 4.04 8.49 -13.11
CA HIS A 243 3.26 9.04 -11.99
C HIS A 243 2.77 7.93 -11.04
N SER A 244 2.24 6.84 -11.58
CA SER A 244 1.83 5.67 -10.78
C SER A 244 3.03 5.06 -10.06
N GLN A 245 4.22 5.05 -10.68
CA GLN A 245 5.45 4.60 -10.01
C GLN A 245 5.92 5.54 -8.90
N ILE A 246 5.75 6.86 -9.05
CA ILE A 246 6.00 7.81 -7.96
C ILE A 246 5.08 7.53 -6.78
N LEU A 247 3.78 7.36 -7.01
CA LEU A 247 2.81 7.06 -5.97
C LEU A 247 3.08 5.70 -5.30
N ALA A 248 3.43 4.69 -6.10
CA ALA A 248 3.80 3.37 -5.63
C ALA A 248 5.01 3.35 -4.69
N VAL A 249 6.05 4.13 -5.02
CA VAL A 249 7.21 4.29 -4.15
C VAL A 249 6.85 5.13 -2.92
N ALA A 250 6.05 6.18 -3.06
CA ALA A 250 5.59 6.98 -1.92
C ALA A 250 4.79 6.15 -0.91
N GLU A 251 3.91 5.28 -1.38
CA GLU A 251 3.16 4.33 -0.56
C GLU A 251 4.09 3.36 0.17
N MET A 252 5.05 2.76 -0.54
CA MET A 252 6.03 1.87 0.07
C MET A 252 6.80 2.56 1.21
N LEU A 253 7.17 3.84 1.03
CA LEU A 253 7.85 4.64 2.03
C LEU A 253 6.94 5.00 3.21
N GLY A 254 5.68 5.38 2.95
CA GLY A 254 4.67 5.64 3.99
C GLY A 254 4.44 4.42 4.88
N GLY A 255 4.21 3.25 4.28
CA GLY A 255 4.01 2.00 5.02
C GLY A 255 5.24 1.50 5.80
N MET A 256 6.46 1.96 5.45
CA MET A 256 7.66 1.72 6.25
C MET A 256 7.72 2.63 7.48
N LEU A 257 7.29 3.89 7.34
CA LEU A 257 7.21 4.86 8.43
C LEU A 257 6.21 4.42 9.50
N ASP A 258 5.03 3.94 9.09
CA ASP A 258 3.97 3.43 9.96
C ASP A 258 4.44 2.27 10.86
N LYS A 259 5.40 1.48 10.38
CA LYS A 259 5.99 0.36 11.11
C LYS A 259 7.08 0.78 12.11
N GLY A 260 7.31 2.09 12.28
CA GLY A 260 8.31 2.65 13.21
C GLY A 260 9.75 2.34 12.83
N GLY A 261 10.02 2.04 11.55
CA GLY A 261 11.34 1.70 11.05
C GLY A 261 12.23 2.92 10.79
N GLY A 262 13.54 2.71 10.74
CA GLY A 262 14.50 3.70 10.23
C GLY A 262 14.32 3.90 8.73
N LEU A 263 13.44 4.83 8.36
CA LEU A 263 12.94 5.07 7.00
C LEU A 263 14.06 5.11 5.95
N LEU A 264 15.15 5.82 6.23
CA LEU A 264 16.18 6.13 5.25
C LEU A 264 16.93 4.90 4.71
N GLN A 265 17.49 4.08 5.62
CA GLN A 265 18.28 2.90 5.25
C GLN A 265 17.36 1.77 4.75
N GLN A 266 16.14 1.65 5.29
CA GLN A 266 15.17 0.66 4.85
C GLN A 266 14.66 0.93 3.45
N ALA A 267 14.34 2.19 3.16
CA ALA A 267 13.83 2.62 1.88
C ALA A 267 14.83 2.42 0.73
N GLU A 268 16.08 2.86 0.90
CA GLU A 268 17.10 2.75 -0.15
C GLU A 268 17.37 1.29 -0.54
N VAL A 269 17.44 0.40 0.45
CA VAL A 269 17.59 -1.03 0.24
C VAL A 269 16.35 -1.59 -0.47
N ALA A 270 15.16 -1.31 0.05
CA ALA A 270 13.93 -1.92 -0.44
C ALA A 270 13.63 -1.57 -1.90
N VAL A 271 13.82 -0.32 -2.33
CA VAL A 271 13.60 0.07 -3.75
C VAL A 271 14.63 -0.53 -4.71
N LYS A 272 15.80 -0.97 -4.21
CA LYS A 272 16.88 -1.56 -5.01
C LYS A 272 16.95 -3.08 -4.94
N LEU A 273 16.27 -3.68 -3.95
CA LEU A 273 16.42 -5.11 -3.64
C LEU A 273 16.01 -5.99 -4.82
N ILE A 274 14.85 -5.71 -5.41
CA ILE A 274 14.33 -6.43 -6.57
C ILE A 274 14.58 -5.59 -7.83
N HIS A 275 15.50 -6.05 -8.67
CA HIS A 275 15.84 -5.37 -9.92
C HIS A 275 14.63 -5.31 -10.85
N GLY A 276 14.33 -4.12 -11.37
CA GLY A 276 13.23 -3.90 -12.32
C GLY A 276 11.85 -3.87 -11.68
N GLU A 277 11.75 -3.85 -10.35
CA GLU A 277 10.47 -3.70 -9.65
C GLU A 277 9.92 -2.27 -9.75
N PHE A 278 10.79 -1.27 -9.57
CA PHE A 278 10.45 0.15 -9.63
C PHE A 278 11.17 0.88 -10.77
N SER A 279 10.58 1.99 -11.20
CA SER A 279 11.17 2.86 -12.23
C SER A 279 12.57 3.36 -11.82
N ARG A 280 13.55 3.21 -12.73
CA ARG A 280 14.93 3.61 -12.49
C ARG A 280 15.07 5.12 -12.19
N PRO A 281 14.43 6.03 -12.95
CA PRO A 281 14.34 7.44 -12.59
C PRO A 281 13.84 7.70 -11.15
N VAL A 282 12.81 6.98 -10.70
CA VAL A 282 12.27 7.12 -9.33
C VAL A 282 13.31 6.67 -8.31
N ILE A 283 13.90 5.49 -8.49
CA ILE A 283 14.97 4.95 -7.63
C ILE A 283 16.15 5.93 -7.52
N ASP A 284 16.57 6.52 -8.65
CA ASP A 284 17.70 7.44 -8.68
C ASP A 284 17.40 8.74 -7.91
N VAL A 285 16.16 9.26 -7.99
CA VAL A 285 15.73 10.43 -7.20
C VAL A 285 15.67 10.12 -5.71
N VAL A 286 15.09 8.97 -5.33
CA VAL A 286 15.04 8.50 -3.94
C VAL A 286 16.46 8.37 -3.38
N SER A 287 17.36 7.71 -4.13
CA SER A 287 18.75 7.50 -3.73
C SER A 287 19.50 8.80 -3.51
N ARG A 288 19.38 9.77 -4.44
CA ARG A 288 20.01 11.09 -4.29
C ARG A 288 19.49 11.84 -3.07
N THR A 289 18.17 11.84 -2.88
CA THR A 289 17.53 12.53 -1.75
C THR A 289 18.00 11.96 -0.40
N PHE A 290 18.20 10.63 -0.33
CA PHE A 290 18.73 10.00 0.88
C PHE A 290 20.24 10.18 1.06
N GLN A 291 21.03 10.21 -0.02
CA GLN A 291 22.46 10.51 0.06
C GLN A 291 22.71 11.91 0.65
N GLU A 292 21.96 12.92 0.20
CA GLU A 292 22.00 14.29 0.74
C GLU A 292 21.71 14.32 2.26
N TYR A 293 20.92 13.38 2.78
CA TYR A 293 20.59 13.27 4.20
C TYR A 293 21.55 12.38 5.01
N ARG A 294 22.13 11.33 4.42
CA ARG A 294 23.07 10.41 5.12
C ARG A 294 24.26 11.12 5.74
N GLU A 295 24.63 12.29 5.23
CA GLU A 295 25.70 13.13 5.78
C GLU A 295 25.32 13.82 7.12
N VAL A 296 24.03 13.83 7.48
CA VAL A 296 23.48 14.60 8.62
C VAL A 296 23.12 13.73 9.84
N ASP A 297 22.75 12.45 9.65
CA ASP A 297 22.09 11.65 10.70
C ASP A 297 22.82 10.34 11.06
N ALA A 298 24.05 10.49 11.58
CA ALA A 298 24.89 9.36 11.99
C ALA A 298 24.57 8.80 13.40
N ALA A 299 23.37 9.01 13.93
CA ALA A 299 23.04 8.61 15.29
C ALA A 299 21.60 8.11 15.45
N THR A 300 21.36 6.79 15.44
CA THR A 300 20.75 6.01 16.55
C THR A 300 20.23 4.62 16.12
N ASN A 301 20.04 3.80 17.17
CA ASN A 301 19.44 2.48 17.33
C ASN A 301 20.20 1.23 16.84
N ASN A 302 20.29 0.31 17.80
CA ASN A 302 21.24 -0.78 17.92
C ASN A 302 20.41 -2.05 18.03
N GLU A 303 20.08 -2.67 16.89
CA GLU A 303 19.65 -4.06 16.92
C GLU A 303 20.87 -4.92 17.25
N ALA A 304 20.74 -5.86 18.18
CA ALA A 304 21.86 -6.70 18.56
C ALA A 304 22.29 -7.56 17.35
N LEU A 305 23.48 -7.29 16.80
CA LEU A 305 24.08 -8.00 15.66
C LEU A 305 23.94 -9.54 15.75
N ARG A 306 24.01 -10.11 16.96
CA ARG A 306 23.87 -11.56 17.20
C ARG A 306 22.49 -12.10 16.79
N ASP A 307 21.43 -11.35 17.04
CA ASP A 307 20.07 -11.78 16.70
C ASP A 307 19.87 -11.73 15.18
N ALA A 308 20.44 -10.71 14.51
CA ALA A 308 20.46 -10.60 13.06
C ALA A 308 21.24 -11.75 12.39
N LEU A 309 22.37 -12.17 12.97
CA LEU A 309 23.16 -13.29 12.47
C LEU A 309 22.47 -14.65 12.68
N THR A 310 21.72 -14.83 13.77
CA THR A 310 20.96 -16.08 13.98
C THR A 310 19.83 -16.21 12.96
N ARG A 311 19.03 -15.13 12.81
CA ARG A 311 17.97 -15.07 11.79
C ARG A 311 18.49 -15.21 10.36
N SER A 312 19.73 -14.77 10.11
CA SER A 312 20.43 -14.95 8.84
C SER A 312 20.50 -16.41 8.40
N ARG A 313 20.86 -17.31 9.33
CA ARG A 313 21.03 -18.74 9.02
C ARG A 313 19.71 -19.40 8.72
N GLU A 314 18.71 -19.14 9.57
CA GLU A 314 17.35 -19.64 9.37
C GLU A 314 16.80 -19.20 8.01
N LEU A 315 17.04 -17.95 7.61
CA LEU A 315 16.63 -17.45 6.31
C LEU A 315 17.34 -18.16 5.15
N GLY A 316 18.65 -18.34 5.22
CA GLY A 316 19.41 -19.07 4.19
C GLY A 316 18.93 -20.51 4.03
N GLU A 317 18.78 -21.24 5.15
CA GLU A 317 18.27 -22.61 5.16
C GLU A 317 16.86 -22.71 4.57
N ARG A 318 16.00 -21.73 4.88
CA ARG A 318 14.65 -21.62 4.32
C ARG A 318 14.67 -21.38 2.82
N LEU A 319 15.48 -20.45 2.31
CA LEU A 319 15.59 -20.17 0.87
C LEU A 319 16.06 -21.40 0.09
N ASP A 320 17.03 -22.14 0.62
CA ASP A 320 17.48 -23.39 0.01
C ASP A 320 16.44 -24.51 0.14
N GLY A 321 15.69 -24.55 1.24
CA GLY A 321 14.55 -25.43 1.43
C GLY A 321 13.46 -25.19 0.39
N ILE A 322 13.10 -23.93 0.14
CA ILE A 322 12.10 -23.55 -0.87
C ILE A 322 12.54 -24.05 -2.25
N LEU A 323 13.83 -23.86 -2.61
CA LEU A 323 14.36 -24.34 -3.89
C LEU A 323 14.24 -25.88 -4.02
N ARG A 324 14.59 -26.65 -2.98
CA ARG A 324 14.41 -28.10 -2.97
C ARG A 324 12.96 -28.52 -3.14
N VAL A 325 12.03 -27.80 -2.48
CA VAL A 325 10.59 -28.05 -2.64
C VAL A 325 10.18 -27.74 -4.08
N GLN A 326 10.58 -26.60 -4.67
CA GLN A 326 10.30 -26.26 -6.06
C GLN A 326 10.77 -27.36 -7.04
N ASP A 327 11.98 -27.86 -6.88
CA ASP A 327 12.54 -28.93 -7.72
C ASP A 327 11.71 -30.22 -7.65
N SER A 328 11.27 -30.58 -6.45
CA SER A 328 10.43 -31.77 -6.23
C SER A 328 9.04 -31.66 -6.87
N TYR A 329 8.49 -30.44 -6.95
CA TYR A 329 7.19 -30.16 -7.57
C TYR A 329 7.29 -29.91 -9.08
N LYS A 330 8.49 -29.68 -9.62
CA LYS A 330 8.70 -29.36 -11.05
C LYS A 330 7.99 -30.33 -12.01
N PRO A 331 8.04 -31.68 -11.85
CA PRO A 331 7.34 -32.58 -12.75
C PRO A 331 5.81 -32.45 -12.73
N MET A 332 5.25 -32.01 -11.59
CA MET A 332 3.81 -31.73 -11.46
C MET A 332 3.47 -30.40 -12.13
N PHE A 333 4.26 -29.35 -11.87
CA PHE A 333 4.05 -28.03 -12.46
C PHE A 333 4.21 -28.02 -13.98
N ASP A 334 5.10 -28.84 -14.55
CA ASP A 334 5.25 -29.01 -16.00
C ASP A 334 3.96 -29.55 -16.67
N ARG A 335 3.10 -30.25 -15.91
CA ARG A 335 1.80 -30.76 -16.36
C ARG A 335 0.63 -29.80 -16.10
N GLY A 336 0.87 -28.69 -15.42
CA GLY A 336 -0.14 -27.68 -15.14
C GLY A 336 -0.68 -27.02 -16.42
N SER A 337 -1.81 -26.31 -16.28
CA SER A 337 -2.42 -25.58 -17.39
C SER A 337 -1.46 -24.51 -17.98
N PRO A 338 -1.65 -24.08 -19.24
CA PRO A 338 -0.83 -23.00 -19.81
C PRO A 338 -0.84 -21.71 -18.97
N PRO A 339 -1.98 -21.21 -18.45
CA PRO A 339 -2.00 -20.06 -17.54
C PRO A 339 -1.18 -20.30 -16.25
N PHE A 340 -1.30 -21.48 -15.64
CA PHE A 340 -0.51 -21.82 -14.45
C PHE A 340 0.99 -21.81 -14.74
N LYS A 341 1.44 -22.44 -15.83
CA LYS A 341 2.86 -22.50 -16.20
C LYS A 341 3.45 -21.11 -16.44
N PHE A 342 2.68 -20.20 -17.02
CA PHE A 342 3.08 -18.80 -17.18
C PHE A 342 3.26 -18.12 -15.82
N LEU A 343 2.27 -18.19 -14.93
CA LEU A 343 2.35 -17.62 -13.59
C LEU A 343 3.52 -18.21 -12.78
N TRP A 344 3.69 -19.53 -12.83
CA TRP A 344 4.74 -20.24 -12.12
C TRP A 344 6.13 -19.82 -12.60
N ARG A 345 6.36 -19.71 -13.91
CA ARG A 345 7.65 -19.26 -14.46
C ARG A 345 8.02 -17.89 -13.92
N HIS A 346 7.08 -16.96 -13.92
CA HIS A 346 7.33 -15.62 -13.38
C HIS A 346 7.56 -15.64 -11.87
N ALA A 347 6.84 -16.48 -11.13
CA ALA A 347 7.05 -16.60 -9.68
C ALA A 347 8.43 -17.17 -9.35
N ALA A 348 8.89 -18.15 -10.12
CA ALA A 348 10.24 -18.67 -10.02
C ALA A 348 11.29 -17.59 -10.37
N GLU A 349 11.08 -16.79 -11.41
CA GLU A 349 11.97 -15.66 -11.76
C GLU A 349 12.06 -14.62 -10.64
N ARG A 350 10.93 -14.24 -10.02
CA ARG A 350 10.91 -13.32 -8.88
C ARG A 350 11.57 -13.94 -7.64
N PHE A 351 11.34 -15.23 -7.37
CA PHE A 351 12.03 -15.94 -6.29
C PHE A 351 13.55 -15.95 -6.48
N GLU A 352 14.03 -16.17 -7.71
CA GLU A 352 15.46 -16.09 -8.02
C GLU A 352 16.03 -14.67 -7.85
N SER A 353 15.24 -13.62 -8.12
CA SER A 353 15.64 -12.25 -7.79
C SER A 353 15.77 -12.03 -6.28
N ILE A 354 14.85 -12.58 -5.47
CA ILE A 354 14.94 -12.56 -4.01
C ILE A 354 16.20 -13.30 -3.54
N ARG A 355 16.50 -14.48 -4.09
CA ARG A 355 17.73 -15.23 -3.79
C ARG A 355 19.00 -14.48 -4.18
N ARG A 356 19.04 -13.82 -5.34
CA ARG A 356 20.19 -12.98 -5.72
C ARG A 356 20.40 -11.82 -4.76
N ALA A 357 19.32 -11.19 -4.31
CA ALA A 357 19.39 -10.13 -3.30
C ALA A 357 19.94 -10.66 -1.97
N TRP A 358 19.52 -11.86 -1.54
CA TRP A 358 20.12 -12.57 -0.41
C TRP A 358 21.62 -12.81 -0.58
N SER A 359 22.04 -13.39 -1.71
CA SER A 359 23.45 -13.67 -1.99
C SER A 359 24.31 -12.41 -2.02
N SER A 360 23.73 -11.24 -2.35
CA SER A 360 24.47 -9.97 -2.33
C SER A 360 24.92 -9.55 -0.93
N THR A 361 24.34 -10.12 0.13
CA THR A 361 24.79 -9.91 1.52
C THR A 361 26.06 -10.67 1.86
N GLY A 362 26.42 -11.72 1.10
CA GLY A 362 27.54 -12.63 1.41
C GLY A 362 27.28 -13.63 2.54
N LEU A 363 26.09 -13.64 3.14
CA LEU A 363 25.72 -14.52 4.26
C LEU A 363 25.33 -15.94 3.81
N ASP A 364 25.12 -16.15 2.52
CA ASP A 364 25.00 -17.47 1.91
C ASP A 364 26.33 -18.23 1.87
N VAL A 365 27.45 -17.52 1.66
CA VAL A 365 28.80 -18.09 1.63
C VAL A 365 29.42 -18.21 3.03
N GLN A 366 29.18 -17.22 3.90
CA GLN A 366 29.67 -17.22 5.28
C GLN A 366 28.52 -17.00 6.29
N PRO A 367 27.72 -18.04 6.59
CA PRO A 367 26.51 -17.93 7.42
C PRO A 367 26.79 -17.56 8.89
N GLU A 368 28.03 -17.78 9.34
CA GLU A 368 28.47 -17.36 10.66
C GLU A 368 28.52 -15.83 10.81
N GLY A 369 28.64 -15.11 9.69
CA GLY A 369 28.72 -13.66 9.63
C GLY A 369 29.84 -13.06 10.47
N SER A 370 30.91 -13.83 10.73
CA SER A 370 32.06 -13.40 11.52
C SER A 370 32.71 -12.15 10.92
N TRP A 371 32.74 -12.05 9.58
CA TRP A 371 33.21 -10.86 8.86
C TRP A 371 32.41 -9.60 9.23
N LEU A 372 31.10 -9.72 9.44
CA LEU A 372 30.21 -8.59 9.73
C LEU A 372 30.48 -7.96 11.10
N THR A 373 31.07 -8.71 12.04
CA THR A 373 31.40 -8.21 13.39
C THR A 373 32.47 -7.13 13.40
N GLY A 374 33.33 -7.09 12.36
CA GLY A 374 34.36 -6.06 12.19
C GLY A 374 33.94 -4.89 11.31
N GLU A 375 32.76 -4.95 10.68
CA GLU A 375 32.29 -3.95 9.74
C GLU A 375 31.61 -2.76 10.43
N PRO A 376 31.55 -1.57 9.79
CA PRO A 376 30.84 -0.41 10.32
C PRO A 376 29.38 -0.74 10.65
N THR A 377 28.85 -0.19 11.74
CA THR A 377 27.46 -0.42 12.20
C THR A 377 26.41 -0.13 11.11
N ALA A 378 26.71 0.77 10.16
CA ALA A 378 25.84 1.03 9.01
C ALA A 378 25.68 -0.20 8.11
N MET A 379 26.75 -0.94 7.85
CA MET A 379 26.69 -2.17 7.04
C MET A 379 25.95 -3.29 7.77
N GLN A 380 26.16 -3.40 9.09
CA GLN A 380 25.44 -4.35 9.94
C GLN A 380 23.92 -4.12 9.91
N ARG A 381 23.49 -2.85 9.93
CA ARG A 381 22.09 -2.47 9.80
C ARG A 381 21.53 -2.77 8.42
N GLU A 382 22.29 -2.46 7.37
CA GLU A 382 21.88 -2.72 5.99
C GLU A 382 21.57 -4.21 5.78
N VAL A 383 22.41 -5.10 6.31
CA VAL A 383 22.16 -6.55 6.32
C VAL A 383 20.86 -6.92 7.03
N ALA A 384 20.62 -6.41 8.24
CA ALA A 384 19.40 -6.71 9.01
C ALA A 384 18.12 -6.24 8.29
N ILE A 385 18.22 -5.09 7.61
CA ILE A 385 17.16 -4.53 6.78
C ILE A 385 16.89 -5.45 5.58
N ILE A 386 17.93 -5.89 4.87
CA ILE A 386 17.81 -6.81 3.73
C ILE A 386 17.09 -8.09 4.16
N GLN A 387 17.44 -8.65 5.31
CA GLN A 387 16.78 -9.86 5.85
C GLN A 387 15.29 -9.65 6.08
N LYS A 388 14.91 -8.55 6.75
CA LYS A 388 13.50 -8.22 7.00
C LYS A 388 12.73 -8.03 5.69
N GLU A 389 13.35 -7.34 4.73
CA GLU A 389 12.77 -7.10 3.42
C GLU A 389 12.57 -8.40 2.63
N ILE A 390 13.56 -9.30 2.61
CA ILE A 390 13.43 -10.62 1.96
C ILE A 390 12.24 -11.40 2.52
N ASN A 391 12.08 -11.48 3.84
CA ASN A 391 10.94 -12.17 4.45
C ASN A 391 9.60 -11.55 4.03
N TRP A 392 9.54 -10.22 3.94
CA TRP A 392 8.36 -9.53 3.43
C TRP A 392 8.08 -9.89 1.96
N ARG A 393 9.11 -9.92 1.10
CA ARG A 393 9.00 -10.29 -0.33
C ARG A 393 8.58 -11.74 -0.55
N LEU A 394 9.00 -12.66 0.31
CA LEU A 394 8.56 -14.06 0.25
C LEU A 394 7.06 -14.19 0.56
N LYS A 395 6.57 -13.46 1.58
CA LYS A 395 5.14 -13.41 1.93
C LYS A 395 4.32 -12.76 0.82
N GLU A 396 4.82 -11.69 0.22
CA GLU A 396 4.19 -11.03 -0.94
C GLU A 396 4.11 -11.98 -2.15
N LEU A 397 5.19 -12.68 -2.48
CA LEU A 397 5.23 -13.64 -3.58
C LEU A 397 4.20 -14.78 -3.41
N ASP A 398 4.07 -15.34 -2.19
CA ASP A 398 3.05 -16.34 -1.86
C ASP A 398 1.65 -15.78 -2.15
N ARG A 399 1.31 -14.63 -1.54
CA ARG A 399 -0.02 -14.00 -1.66
C ARG A 399 -0.38 -13.71 -3.11
N GLU A 400 0.54 -13.12 -3.87
CA GLU A 400 0.30 -12.75 -5.26
C GLU A 400 0.16 -13.96 -6.18
N LEU A 401 1.05 -14.96 -6.04
CA LEU A 401 0.94 -16.19 -6.82
C LEU A 401 -0.39 -16.88 -6.55
N HIS A 402 -0.79 -16.97 -5.28
CA HIS A 402 -2.03 -17.61 -4.87
C HIS A 402 -3.25 -16.88 -5.44
N ALA A 403 -3.34 -15.55 -5.26
CA ALA A 403 -4.44 -14.75 -5.76
C ALA A 403 -4.60 -14.86 -7.28
N ARG A 404 -3.49 -14.88 -8.02
CA ARG A 404 -3.49 -14.98 -9.49
C ARG A 404 -3.87 -16.37 -9.98
N VAL A 405 -3.45 -17.44 -9.31
CA VAL A 405 -3.87 -18.80 -9.66
C VAL A 405 -5.36 -18.98 -9.42
N ILE A 406 -5.93 -18.44 -8.34
CA ILE A 406 -7.39 -18.44 -8.14
C ILE A 406 -8.11 -17.76 -9.31
N ARG A 407 -7.57 -16.65 -9.81
CA ARG A 407 -8.19 -15.85 -10.90
C ARG A 407 -8.02 -16.49 -12.28
N LEU A 408 -6.84 -17.01 -12.59
CA LEU A 408 -6.43 -17.34 -13.97
C LEU A 408 -6.23 -18.83 -14.22
N ALA A 409 -6.06 -19.64 -13.17
CA ALA A 409 -5.70 -21.05 -13.26
C ALA A 409 -6.34 -21.87 -12.12
N ALA A 410 -7.62 -21.62 -11.82
CA ALA A 410 -8.30 -22.18 -10.65
C ALA A 410 -8.26 -23.73 -10.58
N GLY A 411 -8.20 -24.41 -11.72
CA GLY A 411 -8.07 -25.88 -11.78
C GLY A 411 -6.72 -26.41 -11.26
N ASP A 412 -5.67 -25.59 -11.26
CA ASP A 412 -4.34 -25.93 -10.74
C ASP A 412 -4.16 -25.54 -9.27
N LEU A 413 -5.18 -24.92 -8.66
CA LEU A 413 -5.11 -24.42 -7.28
C LEU A 413 -4.75 -25.50 -6.24
N PRO A 414 -5.33 -26.71 -6.24
CA PRO A 414 -4.98 -27.72 -5.24
C PRO A 414 -3.50 -28.14 -5.31
N MET A 415 -2.92 -28.12 -6.50
CA MET A 415 -1.50 -28.40 -6.71
C MET A 415 -0.63 -27.28 -6.11
N LEU A 416 -1.00 -26.01 -6.33
CA LEU A 416 -0.30 -24.87 -5.73
C LEU A 416 -0.42 -24.88 -4.20
N GLU A 417 -1.62 -25.11 -3.66
CA GLU A 417 -1.85 -25.13 -2.21
C GLU A 417 -0.99 -26.19 -1.50
N ARG A 418 -0.80 -27.34 -2.14
CA ARG A 418 0.10 -28.39 -1.63
C ARG A 418 1.56 -27.92 -1.58
N TYR A 419 2.03 -27.28 -2.66
CA TYR A 419 3.36 -26.67 -2.69
C TYR A 419 3.54 -25.59 -1.62
N LEU A 420 2.58 -24.68 -1.49
CA LEU A 420 2.62 -23.59 -0.51
C LEU A 420 2.59 -24.12 0.92
N LYS A 421 1.86 -25.21 1.18
CA LYS A 421 1.87 -25.89 2.48
C LYS A 421 3.27 -26.41 2.82
N ASP A 422 3.92 -27.08 1.87
CA ASP A 422 5.27 -27.61 2.08
C ASP A 422 6.32 -26.49 2.23
N VAL A 423 6.16 -25.36 1.51
CA VAL A 423 6.98 -24.16 1.69
C VAL A 423 6.78 -23.53 3.06
N ARG A 424 5.53 -23.38 3.53
CA ARG A 424 5.23 -22.79 4.84
C ARG A 424 5.73 -23.65 6.00
N ALA A 425 5.80 -24.97 5.82
CA ALA A 425 6.39 -25.88 6.79
C ALA A 425 7.91 -25.69 6.99
N LEU A 426 8.58 -24.90 6.13
CA LEU A 426 9.99 -24.52 6.28
C LEU A 426 10.20 -23.27 7.15
N ALA A 427 9.12 -22.55 7.52
CA ALA A 427 9.24 -21.38 8.39
C ALA A 427 9.45 -21.81 9.85
N THR A 428 10.32 -21.11 10.59
CA THR A 428 10.57 -21.33 12.02
C THR A 428 9.53 -20.60 12.89
N ASP A 429 9.31 -21.08 14.12
CA ASP A 429 8.36 -20.51 15.10
C ASP A 429 8.63 -19.01 15.42
N ALA A 430 9.81 -18.47 15.10
CA ALA A 430 10.17 -17.08 15.34
C ALA A 430 9.36 -16.07 14.49
N GLU A 431 8.74 -16.51 13.38
CA GLU A 431 7.93 -15.64 12.52
C GLU A 431 6.49 -15.46 13.00
N SER A 432 5.97 -16.27 13.94
CA SER A 432 4.61 -16.11 14.47
C SER A 432 4.48 -14.98 15.50
N VAL A 433 5.61 -14.40 15.94
CA VAL A 433 5.68 -13.42 17.04
C VAL A 433 6.01 -12.00 16.54
N THR A 434 6.52 -11.86 15.31
CA THR A 434 6.89 -10.55 14.74
C THR A 434 6.01 -10.20 13.54
N THR A 435 4.80 -9.75 13.87
CA THR A 435 3.82 -9.17 12.94
C THR A 435 3.49 -7.72 13.29
#